data_AF-A0A484AS10-F1
#
_entry.id   AF-A0A484AS10-F1
#
_cell.length_a   1.000
_cell.length_b   1.000
_cell.length_c   1.000
_cell.angle_alpha   90.00
_cell.angle_beta   90.00
_cell.angle_gamma   90.00
#
_symmetry.space_group_name_H-M   'P 1'
#
loop_
_entity.id
_entity.type
_entity.pdbx_description
1 polymer ?
#
loop_
_entity_poly.entity_id
_entity_poly.type
_entity_poly.pdbx_seq_one_letter_code
_entity_poly.pdbx_strand_id
1 'polypeptide(L)'
;MEAEMDNLKTILLQQEGELNLLRQQNQQQQQQLQQQQQQQQQQLQQQQQQQQQQPIQWLSNKDIIQQFRQLRQLDDQHDVLAFIKSVEFLMTLCQGDALLIRFGTSIVANEKVSGTAANFIRQLGMEPSWDQMKTKLMEQMRPRMTYEDVFDRCRFIK
;
A
#
# COMPACT_ATOMS: atom_id res chain seq x y z
N MET A 1 -64.09 -19.63 -48.57
CA MET A 1 -62.76 -19.82 -49.18
C MET A 1 -62.04 -18.50 -49.44
N GLU A 2 -62.50 -17.59 -50.32
CA GLU A 2 -61.79 -16.29 -50.52
C GLU A 2 -61.75 -15.40 -49.28
N ALA A 3 -62.87 -15.22 -48.57
CA ALA A 3 -62.95 -14.39 -47.37
C ALA A 3 -62.08 -14.91 -46.19
N GLU A 4 -61.86 -16.22 -46.10
CA GLU A 4 -60.98 -16.81 -45.07
C GLU A 4 -59.51 -16.60 -45.41
N MET A 5 -59.17 -16.59 -46.70
CA MET A 5 -57.80 -16.38 -47.17
C MET A 5 -57.36 -14.92 -46.99
N ASP A 6 -58.27 -13.95 -47.15
CA ASP A 6 -57.97 -12.54 -46.86
C ASP A 6 -57.87 -12.25 -45.36
N ASN A 7 -58.64 -12.96 -44.53
CA ASN A 7 -58.51 -12.87 -43.08
C ASN A 7 -57.15 -13.43 -42.61
N LEU A 8 -56.72 -14.57 -43.15
CA LEU A 8 -55.40 -15.16 -42.87
C LEU A 8 -54.23 -14.26 -43.34
N LYS A 9 -54.36 -13.60 -44.49
CA LYS A 9 -53.36 -12.61 -44.95
C LYS A 9 -53.27 -11.41 -44.01
N THR A 10 -54.41 -10.94 -43.52
CA THR A 10 -54.46 -9.82 -42.57
C THR A 10 -53.78 -10.19 -41.25
N ILE A 11 -54.02 -11.39 -40.74
CA ILE A 11 -53.37 -11.91 -39.53
C ILE A 11 -51.85 -12.05 -39.72
N LEU A 12 -51.40 -12.56 -40.88
CA LEU A 12 -49.97 -12.69 -41.20
C LEU A 12 -49.26 -11.35 -41.28
N LEU A 13 -49.87 -10.35 -41.92
CA LEU A 13 -49.33 -8.98 -41.99
C LEU A 13 -49.23 -8.33 -40.61
N GLN A 14 -50.22 -8.58 -39.74
CA GLN A 14 -50.22 -8.07 -38.38
C GLN A 14 -49.11 -8.72 -37.54
N GLN A 15 -48.93 -10.03 -37.67
CA GLN A 15 -47.82 -10.75 -37.01
C GLN A 15 -46.44 -10.31 -37.52
N GLU A 16 -46.28 -10.03 -38.82
CA GLU A 16 -45.03 -9.46 -39.35
C GLU A 16 -44.75 -8.06 -38.80
N GLY A 17 -45.79 -7.24 -38.61
CA GLY A 17 -45.67 -5.93 -37.99
C GLY A 17 -45.18 -6.01 -36.54
N GLU A 18 -45.77 -6.90 -35.75
CA GLU A 18 -45.38 -7.14 -34.36
C GLU A 18 -43.96 -7.70 -34.25
N LEU A 19 -43.59 -8.64 -35.14
CA LEU A 19 -42.25 -9.22 -35.16
C LEU A 19 -41.17 -8.18 -35.51
N ASN A 20 -41.46 -7.29 -36.46
CA ASN A 20 -40.55 -6.20 -36.82
C ASN A 20 -40.41 -5.17 -35.70
N LEU A 21 -41.50 -4.85 -35.00
CA LEU A 21 -41.47 -3.97 -33.83
C LEU A 21 -40.63 -4.57 -32.71
N LEU A 22 -40.78 -5.87 -32.44
CA LEU A 22 -40.01 -6.58 -31.42
C LEU A 22 -38.51 -6.66 -31.77
N ARG A 23 -38.18 -6.85 -33.07
CA ARG A 23 -36.79 -6.79 -33.56
C ARG A 23 -36.17 -5.40 -33.38
N GLN A 24 -36.93 -4.35 -33.68
CA GLN A 24 -36.45 -2.98 -33.52
C GLN A 24 -36.21 -2.64 -32.05
N GLN A 25 -37.10 -3.08 -31.15
CA GLN A 25 -36.96 -2.87 -29.71
C GLN A 25 -35.75 -3.65 -29.15
N ASN A 26 -35.52 -4.89 -29.60
CA ASN A 26 -34.32 -5.66 -29.22
C ASN A 26 -33.02 -4.99 -29.70
N GLN A 27 -32.99 -4.46 -30.93
CA GLN A 27 -31.80 -3.75 -31.43
C GLN A 27 -31.48 -2.50 -30.61
N GLN A 28 -32.49 -1.72 -30.23
CA GLN A 28 -32.27 -0.55 -29.36
C GLN A 28 -31.76 -0.94 -27.98
N GLN A 29 -32.32 -2.00 -27.38
CA GLN A 29 -31.90 -2.46 -26.07
C GLN A 29 -30.46 -2.99 -26.09
N GLN A 30 -30.06 -3.68 -27.18
CA GLN A 30 -28.70 -4.18 -27.36
C GLN A 30 -27.68 -3.03 -27.53
N GLN A 31 -28.04 -1.94 -28.21
CA GLN A 31 -27.19 -0.75 -28.31
C GLN A 31 -27.00 -0.04 -26.95
N GLN A 32 -28.05 0.04 -26.13
CA GLN A 32 -27.93 0.62 -24.78
C GLN A 32 -27.01 -0.18 -23.86
N LEU A 33 -27.13 -1.52 -23.89
CA LEU A 33 -26.25 -2.41 -23.11
C LEU A 33 -24.78 -2.26 -23.52
N GLN A 34 -24.51 -2.10 -24.82
CA GLN A 34 -23.14 -1.96 -25.32
C GLN A 34 -22.51 -0.62 -24.90
N GLN A 35 -23.26 0.48 -24.90
CA GLN A 35 -22.76 1.76 -24.38
C GLN A 35 -22.51 1.73 -22.87
N GLN A 36 -23.38 1.08 -22.10
CA GLN A 36 -23.23 1.01 -20.65
C GLN A 36 -21.99 0.18 -20.25
N GLN A 37 -21.67 -0.88 -21.00
CA GLN A 37 -20.48 -1.70 -20.76
C GLN A 37 -19.18 -0.92 -21.06
N GLN A 38 -19.17 -0.04 -22.07
CA GLN A 38 -18.00 0.78 -22.38
C GLN A 38 -17.71 1.85 -21.32
N GLN A 39 -18.75 2.49 -20.75
CA GLN A 39 -18.55 3.46 -19.66
C GLN A 39 -18.03 2.79 -18.37
N GLN A 40 -18.48 1.58 -18.07
CA GLN A 40 -18.03 0.87 -16.86
C GLN A 40 -16.56 0.44 -16.98
N GLN A 41 -16.08 0.12 -18.19
CA GLN A 41 -14.68 -0.27 -18.41
C GLN A 41 -13.70 0.93 -18.29
N GLN A 42 -14.12 2.14 -18.68
CA GLN A 42 -13.30 3.35 -18.45
C GLN A 42 -13.20 3.74 -16.98
N GLN A 43 -14.25 3.52 -16.18
CA GLN A 43 -14.21 3.82 -14.75
C GLN A 43 -13.30 2.86 -13.97
N LEU A 44 -13.24 1.59 -14.36
CA LEU A 44 -12.34 0.60 -13.76
C LEU A 44 -10.86 0.87 -14.08
N GLN A 45 -10.55 1.47 -15.24
CA GLN A 45 -9.17 1.77 -15.61
C GLN A 45 -8.59 2.99 -14.86
N GLN A 46 -9.42 3.93 -14.41
CA GLN A 46 -8.95 5.04 -13.57
C GLN A 46 -8.77 4.66 -12.08
N GLN A 47 -9.48 3.66 -11.56
CA GLN A 47 -9.29 3.23 -10.17
C GLN A 47 -8.06 2.33 -9.95
N GLN A 48 -7.53 1.68 -10.99
CA GLN A 48 -6.34 0.84 -10.84
C GLN A 48 -5.00 1.61 -10.86
N GLN A 49 -5.00 2.91 -11.18
CA GLN A 49 -3.78 3.74 -11.13
C GLN A 49 -3.55 4.51 -9.82
N GLN A 50 -4.45 4.41 -8.81
CA GLN A 50 -4.27 5.10 -7.53
C GLN A 50 -3.73 4.25 -6.37
N GLN A 51 -3.43 2.96 -6.59
CA GLN A 51 -2.82 2.11 -5.55
C GLN A 51 -1.31 1.85 -5.72
N GLN A 52 -0.66 2.39 -6.75
CA GLN A 52 0.80 2.41 -6.81
C GLN A 52 1.26 3.79 -7.22
N GLN A 53 2.19 4.32 -6.43
CA GLN A 53 2.76 5.67 -6.52
C GLN A 53 1.85 6.75 -5.92
N GLN A 54 1.88 6.84 -4.59
CA GLN A 54 1.99 8.19 -4.04
C GLN A 54 3.13 8.87 -4.81
N PRO A 55 2.95 10.10 -5.33
CA PRO A 55 4.06 10.82 -5.88
C PRO A 55 5.08 10.88 -4.75
N ILE A 56 6.23 10.22 -4.94
CA ILE A 56 7.40 10.49 -4.10
C ILE A 56 7.67 11.95 -4.42
N GLN A 57 7.10 12.86 -3.62
CA GLN A 57 7.63 14.20 -3.50
C GLN A 57 9.11 13.96 -3.27
N TRP A 58 9.94 14.41 -4.20
CA TRP A 58 11.38 14.41 -4.04
C TRP A 58 11.65 15.28 -2.83
N LEU A 59 11.66 14.67 -1.65
CA LEU A 59 11.91 15.33 -0.39
C LEU A 59 13.29 15.97 -0.54
N SER A 60 13.38 17.25 -0.26
CA SER A 60 14.69 17.89 -0.24
C SER A 60 15.54 17.27 0.87
N ASN A 61 16.86 17.39 0.79
CA ASN A 61 17.75 16.93 1.86
C ASN A 61 17.34 17.53 3.23
N LYS A 62 16.83 18.77 3.24
CA LYS A 62 16.30 19.42 4.43
C LYS A 62 15.07 18.68 4.99
N ASP A 63 14.16 18.26 4.11
CA ASP A 63 12.95 17.54 4.52
C ASP A 63 13.30 16.14 5.03
N ILE A 64 14.24 15.43 4.38
CA ILE A 64 14.74 14.13 4.84
C ILE A 64 15.37 14.26 6.24
N ILE A 65 16.23 15.26 6.45
CA ILE A 65 16.81 15.55 7.78
C ILE A 65 15.71 15.83 8.81
N GLN A 66 14.69 16.58 8.43
CA GLN A 66 13.57 16.85 9.32
C GLN A 66 12.79 15.59 9.67
N GLN A 67 12.64 14.64 8.74
CA GLN A 67 12.04 13.33 9.02
C GLN A 67 12.86 12.53 10.05
N PHE A 68 14.20 12.54 9.95
CA PHE A 68 15.05 11.92 10.98
C PHE A 68 14.80 12.54 12.36
N ARG A 69 14.60 13.85 12.43
CA ARG A 69 14.28 14.56 13.67
C ARG A 69 12.85 14.34 14.16
N GLN A 70 11.95 13.89 13.30
CA GLN A 70 10.58 13.54 13.69
C GLN A 70 10.44 12.08 14.10
N LEU A 71 11.49 11.26 13.93
CA LEU A 71 11.51 9.90 14.46
C LEU A 71 11.18 9.91 15.95
N ARG A 72 10.31 8.97 16.32
CA ARG A 72 10.04 8.64 17.70
C ARG A 72 11.33 8.15 18.34
N GLN A 73 11.60 8.65 19.53
CA GLN A 73 12.77 8.25 20.30
C GLN A 73 12.63 6.79 20.74
N LEU A 74 13.74 6.04 20.67
CA LEU A 74 13.88 4.72 21.25
C LEU A 74 14.29 4.88 22.72
N ASP A 75 13.38 4.55 23.62
CA ASP A 75 13.63 4.38 25.05
C ASP A 75 13.44 2.91 25.47
N ASP A 76 13.56 2.63 26.77
CA ASP A 76 13.51 1.27 27.33
C ASP A 76 12.14 0.57 27.16
N GLN A 77 11.07 1.29 26.81
CA GLN A 77 9.71 0.75 26.64
C GLN A 77 9.30 0.55 25.18
N HIS A 78 10.09 1.05 24.23
CA HIS A 78 9.72 1.03 22.81
C HIS A 78 10.29 -0.18 22.06
N ASP A 79 9.55 -0.64 21.06
CA ASP A 79 9.97 -1.76 20.21
C ASP A 79 11.15 -1.36 19.31
N VAL A 80 12.30 -1.99 19.57
CA VAL A 80 13.54 -1.80 18.81
C VAL A 80 13.37 -2.16 17.33
N LEU A 81 12.56 -3.16 16.98
CA LEU A 81 12.34 -3.58 15.59
C LEU A 81 11.56 -2.53 14.82
N ALA A 82 10.51 -1.97 15.43
CA ALA A 82 9.73 -0.89 14.83
C ALA A 82 10.61 0.34 14.58
N PHE A 83 11.43 0.72 15.57
CA PHE A 83 12.38 1.81 15.45
C PHE A 83 13.39 1.59 14.32
N ILE A 84 14.03 0.41 14.27
CA ILE A 84 15.01 0.07 13.21
C ILE A 84 14.37 0.19 11.83
N LYS A 85 13.16 -0.36 11.64
CA LYS A 85 12.44 -0.27 10.35
C LYS A 85 12.17 1.18 9.95
N SER A 86 11.79 2.05 10.89
CA SER A 86 11.59 3.47 10.61
C SER A 86 12.88 4.18 10.19
N VAL A 87 14.01 3.89 10.85
CA VAL A 87 15.31 4.45 10.47
C VAL A 87 15.73 3.94 9.10
N GLU A 88 15.63 2.63 8.83
CA GLU A 88 15.97 2.04 7.53
C GLU A 88 15.16 2.65 6.39
N PHE A 89 13.86 2.87 6.60
CA PHE A 89 13.03 3.57 5.62
C PHE A 89 13.60 4.95 5.29
N LEU A 90 13.95 5.76 6.29
CA LEU A 90 14.55 7.07 6.04
C LEU A 90 15.93 6.99 5.38
N MET A 91 16.73 5.96 5.69
CA MET A 91 18.02 5.73 5.01
C MET A 91 17.83 5.46 3.52
N THR A 92 16.73 4.80 3.10
CA THR A 92 16.44 4.60 1.67
C THR A 92 16.14 5.92 0.96
N LEU A 93 15.56 6.91 1.65
CA LEU A 93 15.30 8.24 1.11
C LEU A 93 16.59 9.02 0.84
N CYS A 94 17.69 8.67 1.48
CA CYS A 94 18.98 9.31 1.26
C CYS A 94 19.63 8.95 -0.09
N GLN A 95 19.10 7.96 -0.83
CA GLN A 95 19.54 7.57 -2.18
C GLN A 95 21.06 7.31 -2.30
N GLY A 96 21.71 6.85 -1.23
CA GLY A 96 23.15 6.58 -1.20
C GLY A 96 24.05 7.80 -0.97
N ASP A 97 23.49 8.99 -0.71
CA ASP A 97 24.28 10.17 -0.32
C ASP A 97 24.96 9.92 1.04
N ALA A 98 26.28 9.73 1.00
CA ALA A 98 27.08 9.40 2.17
C ALA A 98 27.06 10.50 3.26
N LEU A 99 26.96 11.78 2.88
CA LEU A 99 26.91 12.87 3.86
C LEU A 99 25.55 12.90 4.54
N LEU A 100 24.47 12.77 3.77
CA LEU A 100 23.12 12.74 4.30
C LEU A 100 22.89 11.52 5.20
N ILE A 101 23.40 10.34 4.81
CA ILE A 101 23.38 9.14 5.63
C ILE A 101 24.15 9.38 6.94
N ARG A 102 25.38 9.91 6.89
CA ARG A 102 26.15 10.22 8.10
C ARG A 102 25.42 11.19 9.02
N PHE A 103 24.80 12.21 8.45
CA PHE A 103 24.03 13.19 9.23
C PHE A 103 22.80 12.55 9.87
N GLY A 104 22.06 11.74 9.12
CA GLY A 104 20.93 10.95 9.63
C GLY A 104 21.34 10.00 10.74
N THR A 105 22.43 9.25 10.57
CA THR A 105 23.00 8.37 11.59
C THR A 105 23.38 9.14 12.85
N SER A 106 23.97 10.33 12.72
CA SER A 106 24.32 11.19 13.86
C SER A 106 23.08 11.65 14.63
N ILE A 107 22.01 12.05 13.94
CA ILE A 107 20.73 12.39 14.58
C ILE A 107 20.18 11.17 15.34
N VAL A 108 20.21 10.00 14.71
CA VAL A 108 19.72 8.76 15.34
C VAL A 108 20.51 8.46 16.62
N ALA A 109 21.84 8.50 16.55
CA ALA A 109 22.72 8.17 17.67
C ALA A 109 22.61 9.15 18.84
N ASN A 110 22.51 10.45 18.54
CA ASN A 110 22.62 11.50 19.54
C ASN A 110 21.27 12.01 20.06
N GLU A 111 20.23 11.97 19.23
CA GLU A 111 18.91 12.53 19.57
C GLU A 111 17.83 11.45 19.75
N LYS A 112 17.91 10.35 18.98
CA LYS A 112 16.79 9.39 18.87
C LYS A 112 16.96 8.11 19.65
N VAL A 113 18.12 7.88 20.25
CA VAL A 113 18.33 6.75 21.15
C VAL A 113 18.60 7.30 22.56
N SER A 114 17.85 6.83 23.55
CA SER A 114 18.01 7.20 24.96
C SER A 114 18.08 5.98 25.88
N GLY A 115 18.19 6.22 27.18
CA GLY A 115 18.17 5.17 28.21
C GLY A 115 19.29 4.15 28.05
N THR A 116 18.94 2.88 28.23
CA THR A 116 19.90 1.76 28.16
C THR A 116 20.49 1.62 26.76
N ALA A 117 19.66 1.80 25.73
CA ALA A 117 20.08 1.73 24.33
C ALA A 117 21.18 2.74 24.01
N ALA A 118 21.10 3.96 24.55
CA ALA A 118 22.12 4.99 24.32
C ALA A 118 23.49 4.59 24.87
N ASN A 119 23.52 3.86 25.99
CA ASN A 119 24.78 3.36 26.55
C ASN A 119 25.43 2.33 25.63
N PHE A 120 24.64 1.47 24.97
CA PHE A 120 25.17 0.54 23.98
C PHE A 120 25.73 1.24 22.75
N ILE A 121 25.07 2.31 22.28
CA ILE A 121 25.56 3.10 21.14
C ILE A 121 26.86 3.82 21.48
N ARG A 122 26.99 4.42 22.68
CA ARG A 122 28.22 5.09 23.12
C ARG A 122 29.45 4.17 23.17
N GLN A 123 29.26 2.87 23.42
CA GLN A 123 30.36 1.89 23.40
C GLN A 123 30.95 1.66 22.01
N LEU A 124 30.24 2.06 20.94
CA LEU A 124 30.71 1.90 19.57
C LEU A 124 31.68 3.01 19.13
N GLY A 125 31.82 4.08 19.91
CA GLY A 125 32.69 5.23 19.60
C GLY A 125 31.92 6.48 19.16
N MET A 126 32.65 7.46 18.60
CA MET A 126 32.11 8.78 18.29
C MET A 126 31.26 8.86 17.01
N GLU A 127 31.57 8.04 16.00
CA GLU A 127 30.84 8.03 14.73
C GLU A 127 30.51 6.58 14.32
N PRO A 128 29.62 5.89 15.05
CA PRO A 128 29.22 4.54 14.67
C PRO A 128 28.43 4.57 13.36
N SER A 129 28.64 3.58 12.49
CA SER A 129 27.81 3.41 11.30
C SER A 129 26.42 2.91 11.69
N TRP A 130 25.43 3.15 10.82
CA TRP A 130 24.07 2.64 11.05
C TRP A 130 24.04 1.12 11.25
N ASP A 131 24.83 0.36 10.47
CA ASP A 131 24.89 -1.10 10.59
C ASP A 131 25.46 -1.56 11.95
N GLN A 132 26.47 -0.86 12.48
CA GLN A 132 27.01 -1.13 13.80
C GLN A 132 25.97 -0.87 14.89
N MET A 133 25.26 0.27 14.79
CA MET A 133 24.20 0.61 15.73
C MET A 133 23.06 -0.41 15.68
N LYS A 134 22.57 -0.74 14.49
CA LYS A 134 21.51 -1.72 14.26
C LYS A 134 21.87 -3.08 14.87
N THR A 135 23.06 -3.58 14.58
CA THR A 135 23.56 -4.86 15.12
C THR A 135 23.57 -4.83 16.65
N LYS A 136 24.17 -3.78 17.23
CA LYS A 136 24.28 -3.64 18.68
C LYS A 136 22.91 -3.56 19.37
N LEU A 137 21.97 -2.81 18.79
CA LEU A 137 20.61 -2.70 19.32
C LEU A 137 19.86 -4.03 19.23
N MET A 138 19.97 -4.74 18.11
CA MET A 138 19.34 -6.05 17.91
C MET A 138 19.87 -7.12 18.87
N GLU A 139 21.16 -7.10 19.18
CA GLU A 139 21.78 -8.07 20.11
C GLU A 139 21.36 -7.84 21.56
N GLN A 140 21.24 -6.58 21.97
CA GLN A 140 21.09 -6.21 23.39
C GLN A 140 19.64 -5.92 23.80
N MET A 141 18.80 -5.42 22.88
CA MET A 141 17.43 -5.00 23.19
C MET A 141 16.37 -6.01 22.75
N ARG A 142 16.71 -6.98 21.91
CA ARG A 142 15.73 -7.97 21.43
C ARG A 142 15.36 -8.90 22.58
N PRO A 143 14.06 -9.05 22.92
CA PRO A 143 13.64 -10.04 23.90
C PRO A 143 14.11 -11.42 23.46
N ARG A 144 14.87 -12.11 24.32
CA ARG A 144 15.20 -13.52 24.11
C ARG A 144 13.95 -14.33 24.44
N MET A 145 13.06 -14.52 23.46
CA MET A 145 11.97 -15.47 23.62
C MET A 145 12.54 -16.88 23.52
N THR A 146 12.29 -17.69 24.53
CA THR A 146 12.59 -19.12 24.47
C THR A 146 11.55 -19.82 23.60
N TYR A 147 11.86 -21.04 23.16
CA TYR A 147 10.89 -21.86 22.43
C TYR A 147 9.61 -22.11 23.25
N GLU A 148 9.76 -22.28 24.57
CA GLU A 148 8.67 -22.47 25.51
C GLU A 148 7.73 -21.25 25.55
N ASP A 149 8.27 -20.03 25.60
CA ASP A 149 7.48 -18.79 25.56
C ASP A 149 6.66 -18.67 24.27
N VAL A 150 7.23 -19.11 23.14
CA VAL A 150 6.53 -19.11 21.85
C VAL A 150 5.43 -20.17 21.81
N PHE A 151 5.72 -21.38 22.30
CA PHE A 151 4.80 -22.50 22.35
C PHE A 151 3.57 -22.18 23.22
N ASP A 152 3.79 -21.66 24.42
CA ASP A 152 2.70 -21.29 25.33
C ASP A 152 1.85 -20.17 24.75
N ARG A 153 2.47 -19.15 24.13
CA ARG A 153 1.74 -18.05 23.51
C ARG A 153 0.85 -18.52 22.35
N CYS A 154 1.27 -19.53 21.58
CA CYS A 154 0.47 -20.13 20.52
C CYS A 154 -0.66 -21.04 21.05
N ARG A 155 -0.46 -21.68 22.20
CA ARG A 155 -1.44 -22.60 22.80
C ARG A 155 -2.70 -21.91 23.34
N PHE A 156 -2.60 -20.64 23.72
CA PHE A 156 -3.70 -19.88 24.34
C PHE A 156 -4.41 -18.88 23.42
N ILE A 157 -4.10 -18.86 22.11
CA ILE A 157 -4.90 -18.09 21.14
C ILE A 157 -6.21 -18.87 20.90
N LYS A 158 -7.30 -18.41 21.53
CA LYS A 158 -8.68 -18.84 21.25
C LYS A 158 -9.33 -17.95 20.20
#